data_AF-A0A9W6F1H8-F1
#
_entry.id   AF-A0A9W6F1H8-F1
#
_cell.length_a   1.000
_cell.length_b   1.000
_cell.length_c   1.000
_cell.angle_alpha   90.00
_cell.angle_beta   90.00
_cell.angle_gamma   90.00
#
_symmetry.space_group_name_H-M   'P 1'
#
loop_
_entity.id
_entity.type
_entity.pdbx_description
1 polymer ?
#
loop_
_entity_poly.entity_id
_entity_poly.type
_entity_poly.pdbx_seq_one_letter_code
_entity_poly.pdbx_strand_id
1 'polypeptide(L)'
;MSTASYSSEGGAWSTPIPAAVCERVSFDAEDSFTDPLGSSPESTCSLFAGMGIYGTSPDTPLRPFFPDPARVRPESKPQPISAVLPSASASAASTAAPADTSPVEPSLLLMSLPTLLGCCEMLGHHMEDRSDIARQQDPQLLREVQSGSVSELRDASQRPLFVVAPLDVLVTRDAATGSNQFHIIEINGTGISGLTNMADEAVEHVLQSFSDLAAHMTQSDVLVLVASSGQETYPPVSRTLHEKMLYVEALKRGFEATGRPVHITNMTRLEKRPESMPPSGPTVVLGYMKQFRANFMMDGPTGRLMLFGRQVHAAINDRFVLNTCYQFDHRLDLNAFRGYNAGYAAGADKGVAYELYNQFFGSEELGAHFTCMAPAINFRRARTRTELISTIQAWLQCSTKPAVIKPQGTGCGHGIEFFFGNSSSSSSSSSSSSSSWADTAAKVDRALHSVASNYNLQCGGLPYTVCEYLDTATIDATAATGGAAAATAAAATAAATAAGAACSLHSNKVGHKFELRIVVYRCGSELRAFPSIAKVAREAFDPHNPDNKKSLINNITTSAKETAQSGQEFLLPLCNPGTLSLLGISRGELAELCAACTRFMRFVVDQVQDNPGLFGLPAANPEYERR
;
A
#
# COMPACT_ATOMS: atom_id res chain seq x y z
N MET A 1 75.18 21.47 -16.66
CA MET A 1 75.59 20.26 -17.40
C MET A 1 74.47 19.25 -17.31
N SER A 2 73.88 18.91 -18.46
CA SER A 2 73.03 17.74 -18.83
C SER A 2 71.91 17.30 -17.86
N THR A 3 70.61 17.50 -18.10
CA THR A 3 69.69 16.90 -19.10
C THR A 3 69.81 15.38 -19.29
N ALA A 4 68.73 14.64 -18.99
CA ALA A 4 68.19 13.57 -19.84
C ALA A 4 66.74 13.22 -19.45
N SER A 5 65.84 13.57 -20.35
CA SER A 5 64.47 13.10 -20.54
C SER A 5 64.44 11.74 -21.23
N TYR A 6 63.42 10.89 -21.01
CA TYR A 6 62.83 10.07 -22.09
C TYR A 6 61.37 9.68 -21.78
N SER A 7 60.54 9.91 -22.79
CA SER A 7 59.13 9.59 -22.97
C SER A 7 58.97 8.27 -23.74
N SER A 8 57.87 7.54 -23.52
CA SER A 8 57.12 6.91 -24.63
C SER A 8 55.74 6.40 -24.18
N GLU A 9 54.71 6.89 -24.87
CA GLU A 9 53.36 6.34 -24.94
C GLU A 9 53.33 4.99 -25.67
N GLY A 10 52.27 4.20 -25.46
CA GLY A 10 51.93 3.04 -26.29
C GLY A 10 50.89 2.13 -25.66
N GLY A 11 49.61 2.28 -26.04
CA GLY A 11 48.49 1.49 -25.53
C GLY A 11 48.28 0.15 -26.23
N ALA A 12 47.42 -0.70 -25.63
CA ALA A 12 46.32 -1.46 -26.26
C ALA A 12 45.87 -2.66 -25.40
N TRP A 13 44.59 -2.60 -24.99
CA TRP A 13 43.57 -3.66 -24.86
C TRP A 13 43.98 -5.14 -24.96
N SER A 14 43.61 -5.92 -23.93
CA SER A 14 43.05 -7.29 -24.09
C SER A 14 42.48 -7.85 -22.78
N THR A 15 41.32 -8.48 -22.90
CA THR A 15 40.40 -9.08 -21.91
C THR A 15 40.88 -10.46 -21.37
N PRO A 16 40.03 -11.32 -20.76
CA PRO A 16 40.05 -11.71 -19.35
C PRO A 16 40.64 -13.12 -19.08
N ILE A 17 41.01 -13.37 -17.82
CA ILE A 17 41.59 -14.64 -17.33
C ILE A 17 40.48 -15.70 -17.08
N PRO A 18 40.74 -17.01 -17.33
CA PRO A 18 39.70 -18.02 -17.57
C PRO A 18 39.14 -18.70 -16.31
N ALA A 19 37.92 -19.23 -16.47
CA ALA A 19 37.20 -20.08 -15.53
C ALA A 19 37.89 -21.45 -15.32
N ALA A 20 37.95 -21.88 -14.06
CA ALA A 20 38.40 -23.21 -13.68
C ALA A 20 37.28 -24.25 -13.92
N VAL A 21 37.59 -25.23 -14.74
CA VAL A 21 36.82 -26.45 -14.98
C VAL A 21 37.12 -27.43 -13.84
N CYS A 22 36.10 -27.88 -13.12
CA CYS A 22 36.24 -29.00 -12.17
C CYS A 22 35.47 -30.20 -12.72
N GLU A 23 36.23 -31.26 -13.01
CA GLU A 23 35.76 -32.50 -13.61
C GLU A 23 34.82 -33.28 -12.67
N ARG A 24 33.73 -33.82 -13.26
CA ARG A 24 32.88 -34.82 -12.64
C ARG A 24 33.52 -36.20 -12.83
N VAL A 25 33.70 -36.93 -11.73
CA VAL A 25 33.94 -38.37 -11.74
C VAL A 25 32.66 -39.07 -11.31
N SER A 26 32.18 -39.96 -12.17
CA SER A 26 31.06 -40.86 -11.96
C SER A 26 31.48 -42.07 -11.12
N PHE A 27 30.66 -42.46 -10.14
CA PHE A 27 30.73 -43.77 -9.50
C PHE A 27 29.31 -44.31 -9.31
N ASP A 28 29.00 -45.36 -10.06
CA ASP A 28 27.88 -46.27 -9.81
C ASP A 28 28.36 -47.36 -8.85
N ALA A 29 27.53 -47.73 -7.88
CA ALA A 29 27.10 -49.12 -7.65
C ALA A 29 26.28 -49.26 -6.35
N GLU A 30 25.24 -50.07 -6.51
CA GLU A 30 24.26 -50.62 -5.57
C GLU A 30 24.87 -51.19 -4.28
N ASP A 31 24.15 -51.13 -3.15
CA ASP A 31 23.33 -52.27 -2.69
C ASP A 31 22.55 -51.98 -1.38
N SER A 32 21.50 -52.79 -1.20
CA SER A 32 20.49 -52.88 -0.14
C SER A 32 20.83 -52.55 1.34
N PHE A 33 19.87 -51.98 2.08
CA PHE A 33 19.33 -52.51 3.36
C PHE A 33 18.14 -51.66 3.86
N THR A 34 17.10 -52.34 4.34
CA THR A 34 15.85 -51.81 4.90
C THR A 34 16.03 -51.13 6.27
N ASP A 35 15.41 -49.96 6.47
CA ASP A 35 15.15 -49.36 7.79
C ASP A 35 13.63 -49.14 8.00
N PRO A 36 12.97 -49.95 8.83
CA PRO A 36 11.58 -49.76 9.19
C PRO A 36 11.48 -48.92 10.47
N LEU A 37 11.00 -47.66 10.32
CA LEU A 37 10.67 -46.67 11.36
C LEU A 37 11.81 -45.73 11.79
N GLY A 38 12.01 -44.65 11.04
CA GLY A 38 12.85 -43.53 11.45
C GLY A 38 12.50 -42.23 10.70
N SER A 39 11.94 -41.26 11.43
CA SER A 39 11.64 -39.90 11.00
C SER A 39 12.90 -39.10 10.62
N SER A 40 12.96 -38.56 9.39
CA SER A 40 13.98 -37.58 8.96
C SER A 40 13.37 -36.52 8.00
N PRO A 41 13.74 -35.22 8.12
CA PRO A 41 13.04 -34.09 7.49
C PRO A 41 13.54 -33.71 6.08
N GLU A 42 14.11 -34.64 5.31
CA GLU A 42 14.74 -34.33 4.02
C GLU A 42 13.83 -34.51 2.79
N SER A 43 12.56 -34.89 2.97
CA SER A 43 11.66 -35.21 1.85
C SER A 43 10.85 -34.03 1.28
N THR A 44 11.04 -32.79 1.74
CA THR A 44 10.27 -31.62 1.24
C THR A 44 11.03 -30.76 0.23
N CYS A 45 12.30 -31.03 -0.06
CA CYS A 45 13.14 -30.19 -0.92
C CYS A 45 13.10 -30.52 -2.43
N SER A 46 12.43 -31.60 -2.87
CA SER A 46 12.52 -32.07 -4.27
C SER A 46 11.39 -31.63 -5.20
N LEU A 47 10.48 -30.74 -4.76
CA LEU A 47 9.35 -30.27 -5.59
C LEU A 47 9.59 -28.93 -6.32
N PHE A 48 10.73 -28.25 -6.10
CA PHE A 48 10.98 -26.89 -6.63
C PHE A 48 11.98 -26.81 -7.79
N ALA A 49 12.46 -27.95 -8.32
CA ALA A 49 13.51 -27.95 -9.35
C ALA A 49 13.00 -28.06 -10.81
N GLY A 50 11.68 -28.04 -11.05
CA GLY A 50 11.12 -28.52 -12.33
C GLY A 50 10.08 -27.65 -13.04
N MET A 51 9.91 -26.36 -12.73
CA MET A 51 8.96 -25.51 -13.45
C MET A 51 9.67 -24.44 -14.28
N GLY A 52 9.68 -24.66 -15.59
CA GLY A 52 10.22 -23.75 -16.59
C GLY A 52 9.45 -22.43 -16.63
N ILE A 53 10.22 -21.34 -16.58
CA ILE A 53 9.78 -19.96 -16.66
C ILE A 53 9.51 -19.62 -18.13
N TYR A 54 8.25 -19.71 -18.55
CA TYR A 54 7.71 -18.96 -19.69
C TYR A 54 6.22 -18.70 -19.47
N GLY A 55 5.89 -17.46 -19.13
CA GLY A 55 4.52 -16.97 -18.94
C GLY A 55 4.54 -15.50 -18.53
N THR A 56 4.50 -14.62 -19.53
CA THR A 56 4.26 -13.16 -19.48
C THR A 56 4.29 -12.49 -18.10
N SER A 57 5.49 -12.14 -17.67
CA SER A 57 5.78 -11.35 -16.46
C SER A 57 6.02 -9.87 -16.84
N PRO A 58 5.76 -8.88 -15.96
CA PRO A 58 6.23 -7.51 -16.12
C PRO A 58 7.76 -7.47 -15.89
N ASP A 59 8.52 -8.12 -16.77
CA ASP A 59 9.96 -8.29 -16.69
C ASP A 59 10.66 -7.45 -17.78
N THR A 60 10.57 -6.13 -17.66
CA THR A 60 11.61 -5.27 -18.23
C THR A 60 12.29 -4.53 -17.08
N PRO A 61 13.56 -4.82 -16.73
CA PRO A 61 14.31 -3.90 -15.90
C PRO A 61 14.30 -2.54 -16.59
N LEU A 62 13.78 -1.51 -15.92
CA LEU A 62 13.81 -0.14 -16.42
C LEU A 62 15.26 0.19 -16.78
N ARG A 63 15.56 0.33 -18.08
CA ARG A 63 16.83 0.91 -18.48
C ARG A 63 16.85 2.35 -17.96
N PRO A 64 17.97 2.86 -17.41
CA PRO A 64 18.08 4.28 -17.12
C PRO A 64 17.78 5.05 -18.41
N PHE A 65 16.70 5.84 -18.38
CA PHE A 65 16.31 6.67 -19.51
C PHE A 65 17.23 7.89 -19.52
N PHE A 66 18.25 7.87 -20.38
CA PHE A 66 18.94 9.08 -20.79
C PHE A 66 18.21 9.62 -22.03
N PRO A 67 17.66 10.85 -22.00
CA PRO A 67 17.07 11.42 -23.20
C PRO A 67 18.14 11.53 -24.29
N ASP A 68 17.84 10.94 -25.46
CA ASP A 68 18.67 11.06 -26.67
C ASP A 68 18.53 12.49 -27.23
N PRO A 69 19.59 13.32 -27.20
CA PRO A 69 19.53 14.68 -27.71
C PRO A 69 19.34 14.76 -29.23
N ALA A 70 19.38 13.64 -29.97
CA ALA A 70 19.25 13.61 -31.42
C ALA A 70 17.80 13.54 -31.94
N ARG A 71 16.78 13.53 -31.07
CA ARG A 71 15.35 13.54 -31.46
C ARG A 71 14.62 14.84 -31.09
N VAL A 72 15.25 15.98 -31.34
CA VAL A 72 14.53 17.26 -31.44
C VAL A 72 13.97 17.40 -32.85
N ARG A 73 12.66 17.19 -33.03
CA ARG A 73 11.94 17.68 -34.21
C ARG A 73 11.72 19.20 -34.04
N PRO A 74 11.84 20.00 -35.12
CA PRO A 74 11.88 21.45 -35.01
C PRO A 74 10.54 22.04 -34.58
N GLU A 75 10.65 22.96 -33.63
CA GLU A 75 9.61 23.77 -33.00
C GLU A 75 8.74 24.53 -34.01
N SER A 76 7.42 24.44 -33.87
CA SER A 76 6.51 25.47 -34.38
C SER A 76 6.43 26.61 -33.36
N LYS A 77 6.89 27.79 -33.77
CA LYS A 77 6.90 29.05 -33.01
C LYS A 77 5.55 29.34 -32.33
N PRO A 78 5.55 29.84 -31.08
CA PRO A 78 4.33 30.37 -30.46
C PRO A 78 4.02 31.76 -31.06
N GLN A 79 2.79 31.94 -31.54
CA GLN A 79 2.24 33.27 -31.84
C GLN A 79 1.53 33.85 -30.61
N PRO A 80 1.55 35.18 -30.44
CA PRO A 80 1.05 35.83 -29.24
C PRO A 80 -0.48 35.87 -29.21
N ILE A 81 -1.03 35.54 -28.06
CA ILE A 81 -2.45 35.69 -27.73
C ILE A 81 -2.78 37.19 -27.69
N SER A 82 -3.65 37.64 -28.58
CA SER A 82 -4.37 38.90 -28.42
C SER A 82 -5.82 38.72 -28.85
N ALA A 83 -6.70 38.90 -27.85
CA ALA A 83 -8.09 39.33 -27.91
C ALA A 83 -8.91 38.97 -29.15
N VAL A 84 -9.77 37.95 -29.03
CA VAL A 84 -11.02 37.87 -29.79
C VAL A 84 -12.13 37.33 -28.87
N LEU A 85 -13.10 38.20 -28.57
CA LEU A 85 -14.40 37.88 -27.97
C LEU A 85 -15.21 36.96 -28.90
N PRO A 86 -15.95 35.94 -28.42
CA PRO A 86 -16.94 35.28 -29.23
C PRO A 86 -18.30 35.99 -29.13
N SER A 87 -18.74 36.46 -30.29
CA SER A 87 -20.13 36.80 -30.61
C SER A 87 -21.03 35.56 -30.44
N ALA A 88 -22.15 35.76 -29.77
CA ALA A 88 -23.23 34.79 -29.66
C ALA A 88 -23.84 34.46 -31.04
N SER A 89 -24.13 33.18 -31.27
CA SER A 89 -25.13 32.76 -32.24
C SER A 89 -25.88 31.55 -31.68
N ALA A 90 -27.15 31.78 -31.41
CA ALA A 90 -28.11 30.82 -30.89
C ALA A 90 -28.38 29.68 -31.89
N SER A 91 -28.35 28.45 -31.41
CA SER A 91 -28.98 27.30 -32.04
C SER A 91 -29.89 26.65 -31.00
N ALA A 92 -31.17 26.64 -31.30
CA ALA A 92 -32.25 26.18 -30.43
C ALA A 92 -32.19 24.65 -30.24
N ALA A 93 -31.92 24.22 -29.01
CA ALA A 93 -32.15 22.86 -28.57
C ALA A 93 -33.47 22.80 -27.79
N SER A 94 -34.37 21.95 -28.27
CA SER A 94 -35.68 21.61 -27.73
C SER A 94 -35.63 21.25 -26.23
N THR A 95 -36.29 22.05 -25.40
CA THR A 95 -36.56 21.79 -23.98
C THR A 95 -37.56 20.65 -23.82
N ALA A 96 -37.07 19.45 -23.48
CA ALA A 96 -37.88 18.45 -22.80
C ALA A 96 -37.98 18.83 -21.31
N ALA A 97 -39.20 18.87 -20.79
CA ALA A 97 -39.51 19.25 -19.41
C ALA A 97 -38.83 18.29 -18.40
N PRO A 98 -38.40 18.77 -17.22
CA PRO A 98 -37.87 17.92 -16.18
C PRO A 98 -39.00 17.07 -15.61
N ALA A 99 -38.79 15.76 -15.55
CA ALA A 99 -39.66 14.86 -14.82
C ALA A 99 -39.67 15.24 -13.34
N ASP A 100 -40.87 15.20 -12.77
CA ASP A 100 -41.24 15.52 -11.40
C ASP A 100 -40.32 14.81 -10.38
N THR A 101 -39.35 15.53 -9.82
CA THR A 101 -38.49 15.04 -8.74
C THR A 101 -39.15 15.34 -7.40
N SER A 102 -40.26 14.67 -7.10
CA SER A 102 -40.71 14.57 -5.72
C SER A 102 -39.60 13.88 -4.91
N PRO A 103 -39.15 14.42 -3.76
CA PRO A 103 -38.14 13.78 -2.94
C PRO A 103 -38.67 12.40 -2.53
N VAL A 104 -38.03 11.34 -3.02
CA VAL A 104 -38.31 9.97 -2.60
C VAL A 104 -38.14 9.95 -1.08
N GLU A 105 -39.22 9.74 -0.34
CA GLU A 105 -39.14 9.60 1.11
C GLU A 105 -38.09 8.53 1.44
N PRO A 106 -37.13 8.83 2.33
CA PRO A 106 -36.11 7.86 2.69
C PRO A 106 -36.81 6.62 3.27
N SER A 107 -36.49 5.45 2.71
CA SER A 107 -37.01 4.18 3.20
C SER A 107 -36.83 4.07 4.71
N LEU A 108 -37.91 3.75 5.43
CA LEU A 108 -37.90 3.51 6.88
C LEU A 108 -37.00 2.32 7.28
N LEU A 109 -36.45 1.58 6.31
CA LEU A 109 -35.57 0.42 6.51
C LEU A 109 -34.08 0.75 6.34
N LEU A 110 -33.68 2.02 6.42
CA LEU A 110 -32.27 2.42 6.43
C LEU A 110 -31.71 2.40 7.86
N MET A 111 -30.59 1.70 8.06
CA MET A 111 -29.87 1.64 9.34
C MET A 111 -28.59 2.47 9.28
N SER A 112 -28.40 3.36 10.25
CA SER A 112 -27.16 4.16 10.35
C SER A 112 -25.98 3.31 10.82
N LEU A 113 -24.75 3.70 10.43
CA LEU A 113 -23.54 3.05 10.93
C LEU A 113 -23.42 3.14 12.47
N PRO A 114 -23.67 4.30 13.12
CA PRO A 114 -23.69 4.37 14.58
C PRO A 114 -24.67 3.39 15.23
N THR A 115 -25.86 3.19 14.64
CA THR A 115 -26.83 2.20 15.12
C THR A 115 -26.29 0.78 14.99
N LEU A 116 -25.70 0.43 13.84
CA LEU A 116 -25.09 -0.88 13.63
C LEU A 116 -23.96 -1.16 14.64
N LEU A 117 -23.07 -0.18 14.86
CA LEU A 117 -21.98 -0.28 15.81
C LEU A 117 -22.50 -0.41 17.25
N GLY A 118 -23.48 0.41 17.64
CA GLY A 118 -24.08 0.35 18.98
C GLY A 118 -24.79 -0.96 19.29
N CYS A 119 -25.32 -1.65 18.28
CA CYS A 119 -25.99 -2.94 18.44
C CYS A 119 -25.11 -4.16 18.14
N CYS A 120 -23.87 -3.99 17.67
CA CYS A 120 -23.08 -5.11 17.12
C CYS A 120 -22.80 -6.22 18.14
N GLU A 121 -22.55 -5.87 19.40
CA GLU A 121 -22.28 -6.85 20.47
C GLU A 121 -23.51 -7.70 20.79
N MET A 122 -24.70 -7.09 20.78
CA MET A 122 -25.97 -7.81 20.94
C MET A 122 -26.24 -8.76 19.75
N LEU A 123 -25.66 -8.46 18.59
CA LEU A 123 -25.71 -9.32 17.40
C LEU A 123 -24.57 -10.36 17.36
N GLY A 124 -23.79 -10.50 18.44
CA GLY A 124 -22.72 -11.49 18.56
C GLY A 124 -21.41 -11.11 17.87
N HIS A 125 -21.18 -9.82 17.63
CA HIS A 125 -19.99 -9.31 16.97
C HIS A 125 -19.28 -8.24 17.81
N HIS A 126 -17.94 -8.24 17.83
CA HIS A 126 -17.16 -7.12 18.35
C HIS A 126 -16.61 -6.30 17.19
N MET A 127 -17.21 -5.13 16.96
CA MET A 127 -16.74 -4.17 15.97
C MET A 127 -16.05 -3.00 16.65
N GLU A 128 -15.01 -2.48 16.01
CA GLU A 128 -14.27 -1.34 16.51
C GLU A 128 -14.88 -0.05 15.97
N ASP A 129 -15.53 0.76 16.81
CA ASP A 129 -15.83 2.14 16.46
C ASP A 129 -14.53 2.95 16.49
N ARG A 130 -14.28 3.85 15.53
CA ARG A 130 -13.17 4.81 15.58
C ARG A 130 -13.62 6.26 15.38
N SER A 131 -14.92 6.50 15.47
CA SER A 131 -15.52 7.82 15.27
C SER A 131 -15.00 8.88 16.25
N ASP A 132 -14.51 8.48 17.43
CA ASP A 132 -13.83 9.39 18.36
C ASP A 132 -12.56 10.00 17.77
N ILE A 133 -11.81 9.24 16.96
CA ILE A 133 -10.62 9.76 16.27
C ILE A 133 -11.03 10.84 15.26
N ALA A 134 -12.10 10.60 14.48
CA ALA A 134 -12.62 11.59 13.55
C ALA A 134 -13.10 12.87 14.27
N ARG A 135 -13.80 12.73 15.41
CA ARG A 135 -14.28 13.86 16.22
C ARG A 135 -13.14 14.72 16.81
N GLN A 136 -11.97 14.15 17.02
CA GLN A 136 -10.81 14.85 17.58
C GLN A 136 -9.96 15.58 16.52
N GLN A 137 -10.30 15.46 15.24
CA GLN A 137 -9.67 16.25 14.17
C GLN A 137 -10.18 17.70 14.24
N ASP A 138 -9.26 18.66 14.22
CA ASP A 138 -9.50 20.09 14.07
C ASP A 138 -10.02 20.37 12.64
N PRO A 139 -11.30 20.77 12.47
CA PRO A 139 -11.89 20.99 11.16
C PRO A 139 -11.30 22.19 10.42
N GLN A 140 -10.69 23.15 11.12
CA GLN A 140 -10.04 24.29 10.47
C GLN A 140 -8.70 23.83 9.87
N LEU A 141 -7.85 23.20 10.67
CA LEU A 141 -6.57 22.66 10.19
C LEU A 141 -6.77 21.65 9.06
N LEU A 142 -7.79 20.79 9.16
CA LEU A 142 -8.13 19.83 8.11
C LEU A 142 -8.46 20.54 6.78
N ARG A 143 -9.30 21.58 6.81
CA ARG A 143 -9.65 22.35 5.60
C ARG A 143 -8.44 23.06 5.00
N GLU A 144 -7.58 23.64 5.85
CA GLU A 144 -6.33 24.28 5.43
C GLU A 144 -5.45 23.27 4.67
N VAL A 145 -5.16 22.11 5.26
CA VAL A 145 -4.32 21.05 4.65
C VAL A 145 -4.97 20.45 3.39
N GLN A 146 -6.29 20.23 3.39
CA GLN A 146 -7.01 19.71 2.24
C GLN A 146 -6.97 20.67 1.06
N SER A 147 -7.16 21.98 1.31
CA SER A 147 -7.11 22.99 0.26
C SER A 147 -5.71 23.10 -0.38
N GLY A 148 -4.65 22.96 0.42
CA GLY A 148 -3.26 23.01 -0.06
C GLY A 148 -2.77 21.73 -0.75
N SER A 149 -3.51 20.62 -0.62
CA SER A 149 -3.12 19.32 -1.19
C SER A 149 -3.88 18.92 -2.45
N VAL A 150 -4.72 19.80 -3.01
CA VAL A 150 -5.49 19.49 -4.23
C VAL A 150 -4.56 19.22 -5.42
N SER A 151 -4.82 18.13 -6.14
CA SER A 151 -4.17 17.82 -7.42
C SER A 151 -5.21 17.40 -8.45
N GLU A 152 -5.36 18.16 -9.53
CA GLU A 152 -6.28 17.83 -10.62
C GLU A 152 -5.84 16.55 -11.36
N LEU A 153 -6.81 15.71 -11.72
CA LEU A 153 -6.61 14.67 -12.73
C LEU A 153 -6.36 15.34 -14.09
N ARG A 154 -5.54 14.72 -14.93
CA ARG A 154 -5.20 15.25 -16.28
C ARG A 154 -6.43 15.36 -17.15
N ASP A 155 -7.32 14.38 -17.07
CA ASP A 155 -8.55 14.34 -17.85
C ASP A 155 -9.59 13.37 -17.24
N ALA A 156 -10.78 13.33 -17.84
CA ALA A 156 -11.88 12.50 -17.37
C ALA A 156 -11.62 10.98 -17.45
N SER A 157 -10.71 10.53 -18.32
CA SER A 157 -10.40 9.10 -18.49
C SER A 157 -9.67 8.52 -17.27
N GLN A 158 -9.10 9.37 -16.42
CA GLN A 158 -8.42 8.96 -15.19
C GLN A 158 -9.34 8.75 -14.01
N ARG A 159 -10.56 9.31 -14.06
CA ARG A 159 -11.56 9.11 -13.00
C ARG A 159 -11.73 7.64 -12.65
N PRO A 160 -11.94 6.70 -13.60
CA PRO A 160 -12.11 5.29 -13.26
C PRO A 160 -10.84 4.56 -12.79
N LEU A 161 -9.66 5.19 -12.81
CA LEU A 161 -8.40 4.52 -12.48
C LEU A 161 -8.07 4.53 -10.98
N PHE A 162 -8.71 5.41 -10.21
CA PHE A 162 -8.38 5.61 -8.79
C PHE A 162 -9.60 5.99 -7.96
N VAL A 163 -9.65 5.47 -6.73
CA VAL A 163 -10.68 5.79 -5.72
C VAL A 163 -10.03 6.36 -4.46
N VAL A 164 -9.18 5.55 -3.82
CA VAL A 164 -8.58 5.86 -2.52
C VAL A 164 -7.33 5.03 -2.29
N ALA A 165 -6.33 5.62 -1.63
CA ALA A 165 -5.15 4.94 -1.15
C ALA A 165 -4.58 5.59 0.13
N PRO A 166 -4.61 4.91 1.28
CA PRO A 166 -3.81 5.30 2.44
C PRO A 166 -2.33 5.08 2.24
N LEU A 167 -1.54 6.12 2.45
CA LEU A 167 -0.10 6.08 2.46
C LEU A 167 0.38 5.96 3.90
N ASP A 168 1.12 4.90 4.19
CA ASP A 168 1.81 4.76 5.47
C ASP A 168 3.20 5.39 5.34
N VAL A 169 3.51 6.32 6.24
CA VAL A 169 4.67 7.20 6.17
C VAL A 169 5.50 7.06 7.43
N LEU A 170 6.76 6.66 7.29
CA LEU A 170 7.71 6.74 8.40
C LEU A 170 8.30 8.13 8.48
N VAL A 171 8.56 8.57 9.71
CA VAL A 171 9.25 9.83 10.00
C VAL A 171 10.62 9.49 10.53
N THR A 172 11.68 9.99 9.90
CA THR A 172 13.04 9.99 10.47
C THR A 172 13.40 11.43 10.84
N ARG A 173 14.36 11.62 11.74
CA ARG A 173 14.92 12.96 12.03
C ARG A 173 16.33 13.03 11.50
N ASP A 174 16.61 14.06 10.72
CA ASP A 174 17.98 14.34 10.27
C ASP A 174 18.86 14.65 11.49
N ALA A 175 19.98 13.96 11.63
CA ALA A 175 20.80 14.06 12.82
C ALA A 175 21.50 15.43 12.97
N ALA A 176 21.72 16.13 11.85
CA ALA A 176 22.43 17.42 11.85
C ALA A 176 21.49 18.60 12.10
N THR A 177 20.30 18.57 11.52
CA THR A 177 19.32 19.66 11.55
C THR A 177 18.17 19.41 12.52
N GLY A 178 17.94 18.16 12.93
CA GLY A 178 16.77 17.75 13.72
C GLY A 178 15.46 17.75 12.94
N SER A 179 15.48 18.11 11.65
CA SER A 179 14.28 18.25 10.82
C SER A 179 13.66 16.88 10.53
N ASN A 180 12.33 16.83 10.42
CA ASN A 180 11.66 15.61 10.02
C ASN A 180 11.89 15.34 8.53
N GLN A 181 12.08 14.07 8.21
CA GLN A 181 12.10 13.58 6.84
C GLN A 181 11.09 12.43 6.72
N PHE A 182 10.26 12.50 5.70
CA PHE A 182 9.15 11.59 5.48
C PHE A 182 9.46 10.55 4.40
N HIS A 183 9.06 9.31 4.65
CA HIS A 183 9.28 8.18 3.76
C HIS A 183 7.97 7.43 3.55
N ILE A 184 7.42 7.44 2.33
CA ILE A 184 6.22 6.64 2.02
C ILE A 184 6.65 5.18 1.92
N ILE A 185 6.33 4.39 2.94
CA ILE A 185 6.78 3.00 3.03
C ILE A 185 5.78 1.99 2.48
N GLU A 186 4.52 2.39 2.30
CA GLU A 186 3.45 1.55 1.77
C GLU A 186 2.32 2.41 1.20
N ILE A 187 1.86 2.06 0.00
CA ILE A 187 0.58 2.51 -0.56
C ILE A 187 -0.42 1.40 -0.23
N ASN A 188 -1.30 1.64 0.73
CA ASN A 188 -2.45 0.77 0.94
C ASN A 188 -3.50 1.19 -0.10
N GLY A 189 -4.03 0.27 -0.88
CA GLY A 189 -5.06 0.57 -1.85
C GLY A 189 -6.48 0.69 -1.27
N THR A 190 -7.48 0.26 -2.04
CA THR A 190 -8.90 0.19 -1.63
C THR A 190 -9.18 -0.80 -0.48
N GLY A 191 -8.16 -1.54 -0.04
CA GLY A 191 -8.20 -2.40 1.14
C GLY A 191 -8.23 -1.66 2.48
N ILE A 192 -8.21 -0.32 2.50
CA ILE A 192 -8.17 0.55 3.69
C ILE A 192 -9.06 0.06 4.84
N SER A 193 -8.49 0.08 6.06
CA SER A 193 -9.23 0.13 7.33
C SER A 193 -8.99 1.49 7.98
N GLY A 194 -10.02 2.05 8.62
CA GLY A 194 -10.01 3.36 9.25
C GLY A 194 -10.68 4.45 8.43
N LEU A 195 -11.71 4.14 7.64
CA LEU A 195 -12.60 5.17 7.09
C LEU A 195 -13.27 5.97 8.19
N THR A 196 -13.61 5.30 9.29
CA THR A 196 -14.19 5.92 10.50
C THR A 196 -13.22 6.85 11.23
N ASN A 197 -11.95 6.94 10.81
CA ASN A 197 -11.01 7.96 11.28
C ASN A 197 -11.16 9.29 10.52
N MET A 198 -11.82 9.28 9.36
CA MET A 198 -11.95 10.42 8.47
C MET A 198 -13.22 11.23 8.80
N ALA A 199 -13.24 12.49 8.40
CA ALA A 199 -14.45 13.31 8.48
C ALA A 199 -15.52 12.81 7.49
N ASP A 200 -16.80 12.96 7.84
CA ASP A 200 -17.94 12.49 7.04
C ASP A 200 -17.88 12.95 5.57
N GLU A 201 -17.49 14.20 5.33
CA GLU A 201 -17.34 14.76 3.97
C GLU A 201 -16.32 13.97 3.13
N ALA A 202 -15.16 13.65 3.70
CA ALA A 202 -14.13 12.89 3.01
C ALA A 202 -14.57 11.43 2.78
N VAL A 203 -15.27 10.83 3.75
CA VAL A 203 -15.87 9.50 3.58
C VAL A 203 -16.90 9.51 2.45
N GLU A 204 -17.78 10.51 2.39
CA GLU A 204 -18.79 10.60 1.33
C GLU A 204 -18.16 10.73 -0.05
N HIS A 205 -17.06 11.48 -0.22
CA HIS A 205 -16.33 11.54 -1.49
C HIS A 205 -15.73 10.19 -1.92
N VAL A 206 -15.20 9.41 -0.95
CA VAL A 206 -14.72 8.06 -1.21
C VAL A 206 -15.88 7.16 -1.64
N LEU A 207 -17.00 7.19 -0.92
CA LEU A 207 -18.19 6.38 -1.23
C LEU A 207 -18.82 6.77 -2.57
N GLN A 208 -18.93 8.07 -2.86
CA GLN A 208 -19.38 8.57 -4.16
C GLN A 208 -18.49 8.04 -5.28
N SER A 209 -17.18 7.90 -5.05
CA SER A 209 -16.29 7.34 -6.05
C SER A 209 -16.52 5.85 -6.32
N PHE A 210 -16.91 5.07 -5.31
CA PHE A 210 -17.40 3.70 -5.51
C PHE A 210 -18.73 3.66 -6.26
N SER A 211 -19.67 4.55 -5.93
CA SER A 211 -20.97 4.68 -6.61
C SER A 211 -20.80 5.03 -8.09
N ASP A 212 -19.99 6.04 -8.41
CA ASP A 212 -19.68 6.44 -9.78
C ASP A 212 -19.15 5.25 -10.57
N LEU A 213 -18.16 4.53 -10.03
CA LEU A 213 -17.55 3.40 -10.73
C LEU A 213 -18.54 2.27 -11.01
N ALA A 214 -19.42 1.95 -10.07
CA ALA A 214 -20.48 0.96 -10.27
C ALA A 214 -21.47 1.40 -11.37
N ALA A 215 -21.85 2.69 -11.40
CA ALA A 215 -22.73 3.26 -12.42
C ALA A 215 -22.15 3.14 -13.85
N HIS A 216 -20.81 3.15 -13.99
CA HIS A 216 -20.13 3.01 -15.29
C HIS A 216 -19.95 1.55 -15.74
N MET A 217 -20.28 0.54 -14.91
CA MET A 217 -20.16 -0.86 -15.31
C MET A 217 -21.40 -1.28 -16.13
N THR A 218 -21.29 -1.32 -17.46
CA THR A 218 -22.45 -1.47 -18.36
C THR A 218 -22.95 -2.90 -18.57
N GLN A 219 -22.19 -3.92 -18.17
CA GLN A 219 -22.58 -5.32 -18.37
C GLN A 219 -23.84 -5.66 -17.55
N SER A 220 -24.79 -6.44 -18.06
CA SER A 220 -26.04 -6.77 -17.37
C SER A 220 -25.81 -7.56 -16.07
N ASP A 221 -24.89 -8.53 -16.12
CA ASP A 221 -24.67 -9.55 -15.09
C ASP A 221 -23.37 -9.32 -14.29
N VAL A 222 -23.06 -8.05 -14.01
CA VAL A 222 -21.86 -7.64 -13.25
C VAL A 222 -21.80 -8.33 -11.90
N LEU A 223 -20.62 -8.82 -11.54
CA LEU A 223 -20.31 -9.34 -10.21
C LEU A 223 -19.15 -8.55 -9.63
N VAL A 224 -19.39 -7.86 -8.53
CA VAL A 224 -18.38 -7.08 -7.79
C VAL A 224 -18.09 -7.73 -6.45
N LEU A 225 -16.81 -7.88 -6.13
CA LEU A 225 -16.37 -8.45 -4.86
C LEU A 225 -15.87 -7.35 -3.94
N VAL A 226 -16.38 -7.34 -2.70
CA VAL A 226 -15.86 -6.51 -1.62
C VAL A 226 -15.04 -7.41 -0.71
N ALA A 227 -13.73 -7.48 -0.96
CA ALA A 227 -12.85 -8.39 -0.24
C ALA A 227 -12.25 -7.73 1.01
N SER A 228 -12.61 -8.27 2.18
CA SER A 228 -12.04 -7.87 3.47
C SER A 228 -10.84 -8.72 3.84
N SER A 229 -9.79 -8.07 4.34
CA SER A 229 -8.74 -8.76 5.09
C SER A 229 -9.20 -9.09 6.51
N GLY A 230 -8.44 -9.94 7.20
CA GLY A 230 -8.58 -10.22 8.64
C GLY A 230 -8.98 -11.65 9.00
N GLN A 231 -9.03 -12.58 8.05
CA GLN A 231 -9.20 -14.02 8.31
C GLN A 231 -7.95 -14.83 7.94
N GLU A 232 -6.85 -14.16 7.61
CA GLU A 232 -5.59 -14.84 7.31
C GLU A 232 -5.00 -15.52 8.56
N THR A 233 -5.40 -15.10 9.76
CA THR A 233 -5.07 -15.75 11.05
C THR A 233 -6.31 -16.22 11.80
N TYR A 234 -6.15 -17.22 12.67
CA TYR A 234 -7.19 -17.67 13.61
C TYR A 234 -6.83 -17.24 15.05
N PRO A 235 -7.78 -16.71 15.84
CA PRO A 235 -9.12 -16.27 15.44
C PRO A 235 -9.07 -15.07 14.45
N PRO A 236 -10.14 -14.82 13.67
CA PRO A 236 -10.24 -13.66 12.79
C PRO A 236 -9.97 -12.35 13.55
N VAL A 237 -9.32 -11.42 12.89
CA VAL A 237 -8.75 -10.21 13.51
C VAL A 237 -9.38 -8.91 13.03
N SER A 238 -10.13 -8.90 11.93
CA SER A 238 -10.74 -7.65 11.45
C SER A 238 -11.95 -7.26 12.30
N ARG A 239 -11.75 -6.28 13.17
CA ARG A 239 -12.82 -5.59 13.91
C ARG A 239 -13.44 -4.45 13.09
N THR A 240 -12.93 -4.17 11.88
CA THR A 240 -13.39 -3.05 11.02
C THR A 240 -14.18 -3.52 9.79
N LEU A 241 -14.76 -4.72 9.81
CA LEU A 241 -15.54 -5.24 8.67
C LEU A 241 -16.75 -4.35 8.33
N HIS A 242 -17.33 -3.66 9.31
CA HIS A 242 -18.45 -2.72 9.12
C HIS A 242 -18.13 -1.62 8.11
N GLU A 243 -16.87 -1.18 8.00
CA GLU A 243 -16.47 -0.17 7.02
C GLU A 243 -16.64 -0.68 5.58
N LYS A 244 -16.53 -2.00 5.35
CA LYS A 244 -16.79 -2.61 4.04
C LYS A 244 -18.27 -2.69 3.71
N MET A 245 -19.16 -2.62 4.70
CA MET A 245 -20.59 -2.49 4.44
C MET A 245 -20.93 -1.13 3.80
N LEU A 246 -20.18 -0.06 4.13
CA LEU A 246 -20.32 1.24 3.47
C LEU A 246 -20.02 1.13 1.97
N TYR A 247 -19.04 0.31 1.58
CA TYR A 247 -18.75 0.07 0.16
C TYR A 247 -19.88 -0.66 -0.53
N VAL A 248 -20.44 -1.69 0.11
CA VAL A 248 -21.59 -2.42 -0.43
C VAL A 248 -22.76 -1.46 -0.69
N GLU A 249 -23.05 -0.56 0.24
CA GLU A 249 -24.12 0.43 0.06
C GLU A 249 -23.79 1.45 -1.03
N ALA A 250 -22.53 1.92 -1.11
CA ALA A 250 -22.10 2.82 -2.17
C ALA A 250 -22.22 2.19 -3.57
N LEU A 251 -21.80 0.93 -3.71
CA LEU A 251 -21.94 0.17 -4.95
C LEU A 251 -23.41 -0.02 -5.33
N LYS A 252 -24.26 -0.34 -4.33
CA LYS A 252 -25.70 -0.45 -4.52
C LYS A 252 -26.30 0.86 -5.03
N ARG A 253 -26.01 1.98 -4.36
CA ARG A 253 -26.42 3.33 -4.81
C ARG A 253 -26.02 3.58 -6.27
N GLY A 254 -24.79 3.22 -6.66
CA GLY A 254 -24.29 3.37 -8.03
C GLY A 254 -25.09 2.58 -9.08
N PHE A 255 -25.36 1.29 -8.82
CA PHE A 255 -26.18 0.49 -9.74
C PHE A 255 -27.63 0.97 -9.79
N GLU A 256 -28.24 1.25 -8.64
CA GLU A 256 -29.63 1.69 -8.55
C GLU A 256 -29.85 3.06 -9.22
N ALA A 257 -28.88 3.97 -9.16
CA ALA A 257 -28.91 5.25 -9.87
C ALA A 257 -29.01 5.09 -11.40
N THR A 258 -28.60 3.93 -11.93
CA THR A 258 -28.74 3.58 -13.36
C THR A 258 -29.99 2.75 -13.67
N GLY A 259 -30.93 2.65 -12.73
CA GLY A 259 -32.15 1.86 -12.86
C GLY A 259 -31.93 0.35 -12.79
N ARG A 260 -30.80 -0.09 -12.20
CA ARG A 260 -30.42 -1.51 -12.15
C ARG A 260 -30.50 -2.04 -10.71
N PRO A 261 -31.52 -2.85 -10.39
CA PRO A 261 -31.61 -3.50 -9.09
C PRO A 261 -30.40 -4.40 -8.84
N VAL A 262 -29.83 -4.32 -7.65
CA VAL A 262 -28.62 -5.07 -7.27
C VAL A 262 -28.94 -6.17 -6.27
N HIS A 263 -28.32 -7.32 -6.44
CA HIS A 263 -28.32 -8.37 -5.44
C HIS A 263 -27.15 -8.20 -4.48
N ILE A 264 -27.40 -8.29 -3.17
CA ILE A 264 -26.33 -8.30 -2.16
C ILE A 264 -26.31 -9.66 -1.48
N THR A 265 -25.14 -10.29 -1.46
CA THR A 265 -24.90 -11.55 -0.77
C THR A 265 -23.52 -11.57 -0.11
N ASN A 266 -23.15 -12.68 0.54
CA ASN A 266 -21.85 -12.83 1.18
C ASN A 266 -21.27 -14.23 1.06
N MET A 267 -19.96 -14.34 1.23
CA MET A 267 -19.25 -15.61 1.10
C MET A 267 -19.70 -16.66 2.12
N THR A 268 -20.01 -16.28 3.35
CA THR A 268 -20.50 -17.23 4.36
C THR A 268 -21.80 -17.92 3.95
N ARG A 269 -22.69 -17.20 3.23
CA ARG A 269 -23.91 -17.78 2.65
C ARG A 269 -23.56 -18.68 1.46
N LEU A 270 -22.73 -18.20 0.55
CA LEU A 270 -22.39 -18.90 -0.69
C LEU A 270 -21.58 -20.19 -0.44
N GLU A 271 -20.67 -20.21 0.53
CA GLU A 271 -19.95 -21.43 0.92
C GLU A 271 -20.88 -22.53 1.42
N LYS A 272 -21.97 -22.16 2.12
CA LYS A 272 -22.96 -23.11 2.62
C LYS A 272 -23.99 -23.52 1.57
N ARG A 273 -24.30 -22.60 0.65
CA ARG A 273 -25.35 -22.72 -0.37
C ARG A 273 -24.89 -22.08 -1.67
N PRO A 274 -24.00 -22.72 -2.45
CA PRO A 274 -23.51 -22.19 -3.73
C PRO A 274 -24.63 -21.82 -4.70
N GLU A 275 -25.73 -22.57 -4.68
CA GLU A 275 -26.94 -22.35 -5.48
C GLU A 275 -27.69 -21.06 -5.14
N SER A 276 -27.35 -20.40 -4.01
CA SER A 276 -27.90 -19.09 -3.64
C SER A 276 -27.22 -17.92 -4.34
N MET A 277 -26.22 -18.17 -5.19
CA MET A 277 -25.69 -17.16 -6.10
C MET A 277 -26.80 -16.71 -7.06
N PRO A 278 -27.11 -15.41 -7.16
CA PRO A 278 -28.07 -14.91 -8.14
C PRO A 278 -27.69 -15.38 -9.56
N PRO A 279 -28.65 -15.85 -10.38
CA PRO A 279 -28.34 -16.38 -11.71
C PRO A 279 -27.99 -15.29 -12.72
N SER A 280 -28.53 -14.08 -12.54
CA SER A 280 -28.32 -12.91 -13.40
C SER A 280 -28.35 -11.61 -12.58
N GLY A 281 -28.20 -10.47 -13.25
CA GLY A 281 -28.24 -9.13 -12.69
C GLY A 281 -26.96 -8.70 -11.96
N PRO A 282 -26.80 -7.39 -11.70
CA PRO A 282 -25.69 -6.89 -10.91
C PRO A 282 -25.72 -7.48 -9.51
N THR A 283 -24.59 -7.98 -9.04
CA THR A 283 -24.43 -8.64 -7.75
C THR A 283 -23.19 -8.13 -7.03
N VAL A 284 -23.32 -7.80 -5.75
CA VAL A 284 -22.23 -7.44 -4.85
C VAL A 284 -22.06 -8.54 -3.81
N VAL A 285 -20.83 -9.06 -3.67
CA VAL A 285 -20.50 -10.11 -2.70
C VAL A 285 -19.51 -9.57 -1.68
N LEU A 286 -19.91 -9.54 -0.41
CA LEU A 286 -19.01 -9.26 0.71
C LEU A 286 -18.38 -10.55 1.23
N GLY A 287 -17.08 -10.57 1.48
CA GLY A 287 -16.43 -11.74 2.06
C GLY A 287 -15.00 -11.49 2.45
N TYR A 288 -14.40 -12.46 3.14
CA TYR A 288 -12.98 -12.42 3.43
C TYR A 288 -12.17 -12.91 2.23
N MET A 289 -10.98 -12.33 2.04
CA MET A 289 -10.05 -12.68 0.95
C MET A 289 -9.81 -14.20 0.84
N LYS A 290 -9.65 -14.88 1.99
CA LYS A 290 -9.41 -16.33 2.06
C LYS A 290 -10.60 -17.14 1.52
N GLN A 291 -11.82 -16.74 1.84
CA GLN A 291 -13.03 -17.41 1.37
C GLN A 291 -13.14 -17.33 -0.15
N PHE A 292 -12.95 -16.14 -0.73
CA PHE A 292 -12.99 -15.97 -2.18
C PHE A 292 -11.95 -16.83 -2.89
N ARG A 293 -10.69 -16.76 -2.44
CA ARG A 293 -9.57 -17.50 -3.04
C ARG A 293 -9.77 -19.01 -3.01
N ALA A 294 -10.38 -19.54 -1.95
CA ALA A 294 -10.69 -20.96 -1.83
C ALA A 294 -11.76 -21.45 -2.82
N ASN A 295 -12.57 -20.54 -3.39
CA ASN A 295 -13.73 -20.87 -4.22
C ASN A 295 -13.62 -20.35 -5.66
N PHE A 296 -12.51 -19.69 -6.02
CA PHE A 296 -12.31 -19.20 -7.37
C PHE A 296 -11.94 -20.31 -8.35
N MET A 297 -12.39 -20.09 -9.58
CA MET A 297 -11.93 -20.84 -10.75
C MET A 297 -11.54 -19.84 -11.84
N MET A 298 -10.65 -20.26 -12.72
CA MET A 298 -10.37 -19.54 -13.97
C MET A 298 -10.91 -20.37 -15.13
N ASP A 299 -11.68 -19.73 -16.01
CA ASP A 299 -12.07 -20.37 -17.26
C ASP A 299 -10.85 -20.48 -18.18
N GLY A 300 -10.35 -21.71 -18.36
CA GLY A 300 -9.05 -21.98 -19.01
C GLY A 300 -8.87 -21.36 -20.41
N PRO A 301 -9.86 -21.45 -21.31
CA PRO A 301 -9.78 -20.86 -22.65
C PRO A 301 -9.83 -19.33 -22.67
N THR A 302 -10.58 -18.70 -21.75
CA THR A 302 -10.82 -17.24 -21.80
C THR A 302 -10.02 -16.44 -20.78
N GLY A 303 -9.44 -17.09 -19.77
CA GLY A 303 -8.79 -16.43 -18.64
C GLY A 303 -9.76 -15.72 -17.69
N ARG A 304 -11.07 -15.88 -17.85
CA ARG A 304 -12.07 -15.19 -17.01
C ARG A 304 -12.09 -15.75 -15.59
N LEU A 305 -12.10 -14.85 -14.61
CA LEU A 305 -12.26 -15.21 -13.21
C LEU A 305 -13.72 -15.56 -12.91
N MET A 306 -13.95 -16.71 -12.29
CA MET A 306 -15.27 -17.25 -11.99
C MET A 306 -15.44 -17.49 -10.50
N LEU A 307 -16.63 -17.20 -9.98
CA LEU A 307 -17.06 -17.50 -8.62
C LEU A 307 -18.45 -18.16 -8.67
N PHE A 308 -18.54 -19.41 -8.23
CA PHE A 308 -19.79 -20.20 -8.26
C PHE A 308 -20.54 -20.12 -9.61
N GLY A 309 -19.80 -20.26 -10.71
CA GLY A 309 -20.36 -20.24 -12.08
C GLY A 309 -20.64 -18.84 -12.67
N ARG A 310 -20.48 -17.76 -11.90
CA ARG A 310 -20.62 -16.37 -12.39
C ARG A 310 -19.26 -15.75 -12.68
N GLN A 311 -19.15 -14.99 -13.78
CA GLN A 311 -17.95 -14.20 -14.08
C GLN A 311 -17.80 -13.05 -13.08
N VAL A 312 -16.62 -12.92 -12.49
CA VAL A 312 -16.20 -11.79 -11.66
C VAL A 312 -15.70 -10.66 -12.55
N HIS A 313 -16.23 -9.45 -12.35
CA HIS A 313 -15.93 -8.30 -13.20
C HIS A 313 -15.03 -7.29 -12.50
N ALA A 314 -15.19 -7.14 -11.18
CA ALA A 314 -14.36 -6.24 -10.41
C ALA A 314 -14.19 -6.69 -8.97
N ALA A 315 -13.08 -6.30 -8.35
CA ALA A 315 -12.85 -6.48 -6.93
C ALA A 315 -12.30 -5.22 -6.26
N ILE A 316 -12.76 -5.00 -5.04
CA ILE A 316 -12.22 -4.03 -4.10
C ILE A 316 -11.20 -4.77 -3.21
N ASN A 317 -10.11 -4.07 -2.89
CA ASN A 317 -8.90 -4.51 -2.20
C ASN A 317 -7.76 -4.88 -3.16
N ASP A 318 -6.82 -3.95 -3.30
CA ASP A 318 -5.70 -4.04 -4.24
C ASP A 318 -4.81 -5.27 -3.97
N ARG A 319 -4.58 -5.59 -2.68
CA ARG A 319 -3.88 -6.81 -2.28
C ARG A 319 -4.61 -8.07 -2.71
N PHE A 320 -5.92 -8.07 -2.61
CA PHE A 320 -6.74 -9.19 -3.06
C PHE A 320 -6.63 -9.38 -4.57
N VAL A 321 -6.72 -8.31 -5.35
CA VAL A 321 -6.56 -8.34 -6.81
C VAL A 321 -5.20 -8.93 -7.19
N LEU A 322 -4.10 -8.43 -6.58
CA LEU A 322 -2.76 -8.94 -6.83
C LEU A 322 -2.64 -10.43 -6.51
N ASN A 323 -3.08 -10.85 -5.31
CA ASN A 323 -3.00 -12.24 -4.88
C ASN A 323 -3.82 -13.17 -5.77
N THR A 324 -4.96 -12.70 -6.29
CA THR A 324 -5.78 -13.44 -7.26
C THR A 324 -5.07 -13.58 -8.61
N CYS A 325 -4.33 -12.57 -9.08
CA CYS A 325 -3.50 -12.71 -10.29
C CYS A 325 -2.42 -13.78 -10.11
N TYR A 326 -1.72 -13.78 -8.96
CA TYR A 326 -0.70 -14.78 -8.65
C TYR A 326 -1.27 -16.19 -8.51
N GLN A 327 -2.47 -16.35 -7.93
CA GLN A 327 -3.13 -17.64 -7.80
C GLN A 327 -3.33 -18.36 -9.15
N PHE A 328 -3.37 -17.62 -10.26
CA PHE A 328 -3.54 -18.15 -11.61
C PHE A 328 -2.35 -17.81 -12.52
N ASP A 329 -1.14 -17.66 -11.96
CA ASP A 329 0.10 -17.39 -12.70
C ASP A 329 -0.01 -16.25 -13.72
N HIS A 330 -0.71 -15.17 -13.34
CA HIS A 330 -0.98 -14.00 -14.20
C HIS A 330 -1.74 -14.30 -15.51
N ARG A 331 -2.46 -15.43 -15.58
CA ARG A 331 -3.23 -15.84 -16.77
C ARG A 331 -4.66 -15.27 -16.82
N LEU A 332 -5.02 -14.41 -15.88
CA LEU A 332 -6.34 -13.79 -15.86
C LEU A 332 -6.50 -12.75 -16.98
N ASP A 333 -7.68 -12.72 -17.60
CA ASP A 333 -8.04 -11.65 -18.53
C ASP A 333 -8.39 -10.37 -17.76
N LEU A 334 -7.43 -9.45 -17.68
CA LEU A 334 -7.58 -8.18 -16.98
C LEU A 334 -8.39 -7.14 -17.77
N ASN A 335 -8.84 -7.44 -19.00
CA ASN A 335 -9.90 -6.66 -19.64
C ASN A 335 -11.30 -7.05 -19.12
N ALA A 336 -11.44 -8.30 -18.66
CA ALA A 336 -12.69 -8.86 -18.16
C ALA A 336 -12.81 -8.79 -16.62
N PHE A 337 -11.70 -8.61 -15.91
CA PHE A 337 -11.62 -8.47 -14.46
C PHE A 337 -10.70 -7.31 -14.08
N ARG A 338 -11.15 -6.40 -13.21
CA ARG A 338 -10.33 -5.25 -12.77
C ARG A 338 -10.36 -4.99 -11.26
N GLY A 339 -9.31 -4.36 -10.76
CA GLY A 339 -9.35 -3.69 -9.45
C GLY A 339 -10.12 -2.36 -9.52
N TYR A 340 -10.66 -1.92 -8.39
CA TYR A 340 -11.25 -0.56 -8.29
C TYR A 340 -10.21 0.55 -8.35
N ASN A 341 -9.00 0.28 -7.85
CA ASN A 341 -7.82 1.01 -8.29
C ASN A 341 -7.18 0.20 -9.42
N ALA A 342 -6.94 0.83 -10.56
CA ALA A 342 -6.21 0.20 -11.66
C ALA A 342 -4.73 -0.02 -11.28
N GLY A 343 -4.14 0.90 -10.51
CA GLY A 343 -2.79 0.79 -9.95
C GLY A 343 -2.64 -0.20 -8.78
N TYR A 344 -3.45 -1.26 -8.71
CA TYR A 344 -3.48 -2.17 -7.57
C TYR A 344 -2.12 -2.82 -7.24
N ALA A 345 -1.24 -2.99 -8.25
CA ALA A 345 0.09 -3.53 -8.04
C ALA A 345 0.93 -2.64 -7.10
N ALA A 346 0.89 -1.32 -7.28
CA ALA A 346 1.57 -0.39 -6.36
C ALA A 346 0.92 -0.40 -4.97
N GLY A 347 -0.38 -0.64 -4.89
CA GLY A 347 -1.14 -0.78 -3.65
C GLY A 347 -0.90 -2.08 -2.86
N ALA A 348 -0.16 -3.03 -3.43
CA ALA A 348 -0.02 -4.39 -2.90
C ALA A 348 1.43 -4.93 -2.94
N ASP A 349 2.30 -4.34 -3.74
CA ASP A 349 3.72 -4.66 -3.86
C ASP A 349 4.58 -3.44 -3.48
N LYS A 350 5.31 -3.58 -2.38
CA LYS A 350 6.19 -2.53 -1.83
C LYS A 350 7.34 -2.21 -2.78
N GLY A 351 7.85 -3.19 -3.53
CA GLY A 351 8.89 -2.96 -4.53
C GLY A 351 8.39 -2.03 -5.65
N VAL A 352 7.19 -2.30 -6.18
CA VAL A 352 6.56 -1.44 -7.20
C VAL A 352 6.32 -0.02 -6.65
N ALA A 353 5.82 0.08 -5.41
CA ALA A 353 5.65 1.39 -4.76
C ALA A 353 6.98 2.16 -4.62
N TYR A 354 8.08 1.49 -4.25
CA TYR A 354 9.39 2.13 -4.11
C TYR A 354 10.02 2.51 -5.45
N GLU A 355 9.80 1.73 -6.51
CA GLU A 355 10.20 2.09 -7.87
C GLU A 355 9.54 3.42 -8.28
N LEU A 356 8.22 3.53 -8.10
CA LEU A 356 7.46 4.74 -8.41
C LEU A 356 7.87 5.92 -7.51
N TYR A 357 8.09 5.66 -6.22
CA TYR A 357 8.57 6.67 -5.27
C TYR A 357 9.90 7.27 -5.75
N ASN A 358 10.87 6.42 -6.07
CA ASN A 358 12.20 6.86 -6.49
C ASN A 358 12.17 7.61 -7.82
N GLN A 359 11.29 7.22 -8.75
CA GLN A 359 11.10 7.96 -10.01
C GLN A 359 10.56 9.38 -9.75
N PHE A 360 9.62 9.52 -8.82
CA PHE A 360 8.99 10.82 -8.53
C PHE A 360 9.89 11.72 -7.68
N PHE A 361 10.25 11.28 -6.47
CA PHE A 361 11.01 12.10 -5.51
C PHE A 361 12.50 12.21 -5.86
N GLY A 362 13.04 11.27 -6.65
CA GLY A 362 14.40 11.36 -7.18
C GLY A 362 14.55 12.27 -8.40
N SER A 363 13.44 12.79 -8.95
CA SER A 363 13.45 13.67 -10.12
C SER A 363 13.34 15.14 -9.72
N GLU A 364 14.28 15.96 -10.19
CA GLU A 364 14.27 17.43 -10.02
C GLU A 364 13.02 18.07 -10.64
N GLU A 365 12.51 17.51 -11.73
CA GLU A 365 11.34 18.03 -12.44
C GLU A 365 10.02 17.69 -11.75
N LEU A 366 9.96 16.55 -11.05
CA LEU A 366 8.71 16.00 -10.53
C LEU A 366 8.51 16.27 -9.04
N GLY A 367 9.47 15.87 -8.20
CA GLY A 367 9.22 15.72 -6.75
C GLY A 367 10.36 16.16 -5.83
N ALA A 368 11.57 16.38 -6.33
CA ALA A 368 12.72 16.73 -5.47
C ALA A 368 12.56 18.09 -4.75
N HIS A 369 11.64 18.94 -5.19
CA HIS A 369 11.32 20.21 -4.54
C HIS A 369 10.59 20.05 -3.20
N PHE A 370 10.01 18.87 -2.92
CA PHE A 370 9.45 18.53 -1.60
C PHE A 370 10.57 18.16 -0.64
N THR A 371 11.21 19.16 -0.06
CA THR A 371 12.40 18.97 0.79
C THR A 371 12.13 18.18 2.06
N CYS A 372 10.87 18.09 2.50
CA CYS A 372 10.47 17.25 3.62
C CYS A 372 10.49 15.75 3.30
N MET A 373 10.50 15.37 2.02
CA MET A 373 10.47 13.97 1.57
C MET A 373 11.88 13.42 1.39
N ALA A 374 12.07 12.13 1.68
CA ALA A 374 13.31 11.47 1.34
C ALA A 374 13.47 11.36 -0.20
N PRO A 375 14.65 11.65 -0.76
CA PRO A 375 14.83 11.66 -2.22
C PRO A 375 14.77 10.26 -2.85
N ALA A 376 15.06 9.22 -2.06
CA ALA A 376 15.02 7.83 -2.51
C ALA A 376 14.85 6.87 -1.34
N ILE A 377 14.31 5.69 -1.65
CA ILE A 377 14.28 4.50 -0.80
C ILE A 377 15.24 3.49 -1.43
N ASN A 378 16.25 3.06 -0.69
CA ASN A 378 17.16 2.01 -1.16
C ASN A 378 16.50 0.64 -0.96
N PHE A 379 16.36 -0.11 -2.04
CA PHE A 379 15.84 -1.49 -1.98
C PHE A 379 16.35 -2.38 -3.12
N ARG A 380 16.16 -3.69 -2.95
CA ARG A 380 16.35 -4.74 -3.95
C ARG A 380 15.19 -5.72 -3.87
N ARG A 381 14.92 -6.44 -4.96
CA ARG A 381 13.89 -7.49 -5.00
C ARG A 381 14.55 -8.86 -5.09
N ALA A 382 14.04 -9.82 -4.34
CA ALA A 382 14.50 -11.20 -4.34
C ALA A 382 13.32 -12.15 -4.63
N ARG A 383 13.45 -12.97 -5.67
CA ARG A 383 12.38 -13.85 -6.19
C ARG A 383 12.46 -15.27 -5.67
N THR A 384 13.60 -15.65 -5.11
CA THR A 384 13.81 -16.96 -4.51
C THR A 384 14.35 -16.83 -3.10
N ARG A 385 14.22 -17.91 -2.31
CA ARG A 385 14.87 -18.02 -1.00
C ARG A 385 16.37 -17.75 -1.08
N THR A 386 17.04 -18.34 -2.07
CA THR A 386 18.50 -18.20 -2.26
C THR A 386 18.87 -16.76 -2.58
N GLU A 387 18.14 -16.11 -3.50
CA GLU A 387 18.33 -14.69 -3.81
C GLU A 387 18.08 -13.80 -2.58
N LEU A 388 17.09 -14.13 -1.76
CA LEU A 388 16.75 -13.36 -0.57
C LEU A 388 17.89 -13.39 0.44
N ILE A 389 18.42 -14.58 0.74
CA ILE A 389 19.56 -14.75 1.64
C ILE A 389 20.80 -14.03 1.09
N SER A 390 21.14 -14.24 -0.19
CA SER A 390 22.34 -13.63 -0.78
C SER A 390 22.23 -12.10 -0.88
N THR A 391 21.03 -11.58 -1.11
CA THR A 391 20.78 -10.13 -1.14
C THR A 391 20.95 -9.51 0.23
N ILE A 392 20.43 -10.13 1.30
CA ILE A 392 20.63 -9.66 2.68
C ILE A 392 22.12 -9.73 3.06
N GLN A 393 22.79 -10.82 2.69
CA GLN A 393 24.22 -11.01 2.92
C GLN A 393 25.04 -9.89 2.28
N ALA A 394 24.84 -9.65 0.99
CA ALA A 394 25.51 -8.57 0.27
C ALA A 394 25.16 -7.20 0.87
N TRP A 395 23.91 -6.98 1.28
CA TRP A 395 23.48 -5.74 1.91
C TRP A 395 24.27 -5.45 3.19
N LEU A 396 24.32 -6.40 4.11
CA LEU A 396 24.98 -6.24 5.41
C LEU A 396 26.51 -6.20 5.31
N GLN A 397 27.09 -6.73 4.22
CA GLN A 397 28.52 -6.63 3.94
C GLN A 397 28.90 -5.27 3.36
N CYS A 398 28.03 -4.66 2.56
CA CYS A 398 28.31 -3.41 1.83
C CYS A 398 27.70 -2.16 2.46
N SER A 399 26.85 -2.30 3.47
CA SER A 399 26.14 -1.20 4.13
C SER A 399 26.30 -1.27 5.64
N THR A 400 26.48 -0.10 6.26
CA THR A 400 26.41 0.04 7.73
C THR A 400 24.97 0.10 8.24
N LYS A 401 23.98 0.26 7.35
CA LYS A 401 22.57 0.31 7.71
C LYS A 401 21.96 -1.08 7.82
N PRO A 402 21.15 -1.36 8.87
CA PRO A 402 20.38 -2.59 8.96
C PRO A 402 19.46 -2.80 7.75
N ALA A 403 19.09 -4.05 7.49
CA ALA A 403 18.16 -4.42 6.44
C ALA A 403 16.80 -4.83 7.01
N VAL A 404 15.74 -4.57 6.25
CA VAL A 404 14.39 -5.08 6.49
C VAL A 404 13.92 -5.81 5.26
N ILE A 405 13.35 -7.00 5.46
CA ILE A 405 12.67 -7.72 4.38
C ILE A 405 11.17 -7.55 4.52
N LYS A 406 10.50 -7.32 3.40
CA LYS A 406 9.05 -7.13 3.35
C LYS A 406 8.47 -7.96 2.20
N PRO A 407 7.58 -8.93 2.46
CA PRO A 407 6.97 -9.71 1.41
C PRO A 407 5.96 -8.90 0.59
N GLN A 408 5.74 -9.35 -0.63
CA GLN A 408 4.66 -8.87 -1.49
C GLN A 408 3.31 -9.47 -1.07
N GLY A 409 2.22 -8.71 -1.17
CA GLY A 409 0.86 -9.28 -1.12
C GLY A 409 0.41 -9.78 0.25
N THR A 410 1.10 -9.41 1.34
CA THR A 410 0.75 -9.83 2.72
C THR A 410 0.14 -8.70 3.55
N GLY A 411 -0.24 -9.01 4.79
CA GLY A 411 -0.74 -8.05 5.78
C GLY A 411 -0.32 -8.43 7.20
N CYS A 412 -0.76 -7.63 8.17
CA CYS A 412 -0.52 -7.88 9.61
C CYS A 412 0.96 -7.99 10.02
N GLY A 413 1.88 -7.54 9.17
CA GLY A 413 3.33 -7.70 9.39
C GLY A 413 3.87 -9.11 9.16
N HIS A 414 3.07 -10.04 8.63
CA HIS A 414 3.53 -11.41 8.37
C HIS A 414 4.68 -11.45 7.35
N GLY A 415 5.72 -12.20 7.70
CA GLY A 415 6.94 -12.33 6.91
C GLY A 415 7.89 -11.13 6.96
N ILE A 416 7.59 -10.06 7.71
CA ILE A 416 8.55 -8.96 7.90
C ILE A 416 9.61 -9.40 8.92
N GLU A 417 10.89 -9.23 8.57
CA GLU A 417 12.04 -9.48 9.45
C GLU A 417 13.07 -8.35 9.36
N PHE A 418 13.78 -8.14 10.48
CA PHE A 418 14.80 -7.11 10.65
C PHE A 418 16.18 -7.75 10.87
N PHE A 419 17.20 -7.17 10.24
CA PHE A 419 18.58 -7.66 10.21
C PHE A 419 19.55 -6.53 10.57
N PHE A 420 19.99 -6.48 11.83
CA PHE A 420 20.86 -5.42 12.36
C PHE A 420 22.37 -5.71 12.22
N GLY A 421 22.74 -6.83 11.57
CA GLY A 421 24.14 -7.24 11.43
C GLY A 421 24.81 -7.63 12.75
N ASN A 422 26.14 -7.79 12.74
CA ASN A 422 26.92 -8.19 13.93
C ASN A 422 27.19 -7.04 14.92
N SER A 423 26.50 -5.91 14.80
CA SER A 423 26.71 -4.74 15.65
C SER A 423 26.00 -4.83 17.01
N SER A 424 25.12 -5.80 17.21
CA SER A 424 24.31 -5.96 18.43
C SER A 424 24.81 -7.04 19.40
N SER A 425 25.97 -7.66 19.18
CA SER A 425 26.61 -8.49 20.21
C SER A 425 27.63 -7.67 21.00
N SER A 426 27.16 -7.13 22.11
CA SER A 426 28.01 -6.76 23.24
C SER A 426 28.97 -7.92 23.55
N SER A 427 30.26 -7.69 23.33
CA SER A 427 31.36 -8.18 24.18
C SER A 427 31.18 -9.58 24.78
N SER A 428 31.18 -10.61 23.95
CA SER A 428 31.68 -11.92 24.37
C SER A 428 32.43 -12.57 23.22
N SER A 429 33.71 -12.75 23.48
CA SER A 429 34.75 -13.26 22.62
C SER A 429 34.46 -14.59 21.93
N SER A 430 35.06 -14.72 20.74
CA SER A 430 35.54 -15.94 20.07
C SER A 430 34.56 -16.83 19.30
N SER A 431 34.99 -17.11 18.05
CA SER A 431 34.64 -18.23 17.17
C SER A 431 33.24 -18.31 16.56
N SER A 432 33.05 -17.62 15.43
CA SER A 432 32.75 -18.20 14.09
C SER A 432 31.86 -17.25 13.29
N SER A 433 32.38 -16.77 12.15
CA SER A 433 31.58 -16.04 11.14
C SER A 433 30.46 -16.90 10.51
N SER A 434 30.43 -18.20 10.85
CA SER A 434 29.44 -19.19 10.43
C SER A 434 28.07 -19.01 11.11
N SER A 435 28.03 -18.61 12.40
CA SER A 435 26.76 -18.55 13.14
C SER A 435 25.82 -17.44 12.64
N SER A 436 26.37 -16.28 12.25
CA SER A 436 25.60 -15.11 11.81
C SER A 436 24.81 -15.34 10.51
N TRP A 437 25.36 -16.14 9.57
CA TRP A 437 24.68 -16.43 8.31
C TRP A 437 23.67 -17.58 8.41
N ALA A 438 23.94 -18.56 9.28
CA ALA A 438 22.94 -19.57 9.64
C ALA A 438 21.72 -18.90 10.30
N ASP A 439 21.94 -17.93 11.19
CA ASP A 439 20.87 -17.15 11.83
C ASP A 439 20.07 -16.31 10.81
N THR A 440 20.77 -15.72 9.84
CA THR A 440 20.14 -15.00 8.73
C THR A 440 19.23 -15.92 7.92
N ALA A 441 19.73 -17.10 7.52
CA ALA A 441 18.95 -18.09 6.80
C ALA A 441 17.73 -18.55 7.62
N ALA A 442 17.91 -18.80 8.93
CA ALA A 442 16.83 -19.19 9.82
C ALA A 442 15.76 -18.08 9.98
N LYS A 443 16.15 -16.80 10.04
CA LYS A 443 15.21 -15.65 10.03
C LYS A 443 14.41 -15.64 8.72
N VAL A 444 15.09 -15.81 7.57
CA VAL A 444 14.42 -15.91 6.26
C VAL A 444 13.45 -17.08 6.20
N ASP A 445 13.82 -18.26 6.72
CA ASP A 445 12.95 -19.43 6.72
C ASP A 445 11.70 -19.23 7.57
N ARG A 446 11.83 -18.57 8.73
CA ARG A 446 10.67 -18.18 9.55
C ARG A 446 9.77 -17.19 8.82
N ALA A 447 10.34 -16.22 8.11
CA ALA A 447 9.57 -15.27 7.32
C ALA A 447 8.76 -15.97 6.21
N LEU A 448 9.42 -16.83 5.43
CA LEU A 448 8.78 -17.61 4.37
C LEU A 448 7.70 -18.54 4.92
N HIS A 449 7.98 -19.24 6.02
CA HIS A 449 7.01 -20.10 6.68
C HIS A 449 5.80 -19.32 7.19
N SER A 450 6.01 -18.15 7.79
CA SER A 450 4.92 -17.26 8.23
C SER A 450 4.01 -16.88 7.06
N VAL A 451 4.58 -16.56 5.90
CA VAL A 451 3.76 -16.25 4.71
C VAL A 451 3.04 -17.48 4.19
N ALA A 452 3.73 -18.63 4.09
CA ALA A 452 3.16 -19.87 3.60
C ALA A 452 1.90 -20.27 4.38
N SER A 453 1.98 -20.24 5.71
CA SER A 453 0.92 -20.66 6.61
C SER A 453 -0.32 -19.75 6.57
N ASN A 454 -0.16 -18.46 6.23
CA ASN A 454 -1.25 -17.48 6.26
C ASN A 454 -1.82 -17.14 4.88
N TYR A 455 -1.00 -17.22 3.81
CA TYR A 455 -1.37 -16.70 2.48
C TYR A 455 -1.29 -17.73 1.35
N ASN A 456 -0.64 -18.89 1.57
CA ASN A 456 -0.11 -19.77 0.51
C ASN A 456 0.94 -19.05 -0.35
N LEU A 457 2.19 -19.55 -0.35
CA LEU A 457 3.35 -18.90 -1.03
C LEU A 457 3.12 -18.68 -2.54
N GLN A 458 2.27 -19.48 -3.18
CA GLN A 458 1.91 -19.29 -4.59
C GLN A 458 1.08 -18.03 -4.85
N CYS A 459 0.51 -17.42 -3.81
CA CYS A 459 -0.41 -16.29 -3.94
C CYS A 459 0.06 -15.04 -3.19
N GLY A 460 1.32 -15.02 -2.74
CA GLY A 460 1.94 -13.92 -2.01
C GLY A 460 3.25 -14.34 -1.34
N GLY A 461 4.09 -13.37 -0.99
CA GLY A 461 5.40 -13.59 -0.40
C GLY A 461 6.52 -13.13 -1.31
N LEU A 462 6.79 -13.88 -2.37
CA LEU A 462 7.84 -13.57 -3.35
C LEU A 462 7.25 -12.78 -4.54
N PRO A 463 7.98 -11.79 -5.09
CA PRO A 463 9.29 -11.32 -4.62
C PRO A 463 9.22 -10.61 -3.27
N TYR A 464 10.25 -10.83 -2.45
CA TYR A 464 10.50 -10.04 -1.26
C TYR A 464 11.23 -8.75 -1.62
N THR A 465 10.88 -7.66 -0.95
CA THR A 465 11.63 -6.41 -0.97
C THR A 465 12.63 -6.41 0.18
N VAL A 466 13.93 -6.31 -0.12
CA VAL A 466 15.01 -6.07 0.85
C VAL A 466 15.34 -4.60 0.80
N CYS A 467 15.15 -3.87 1.90
CA CYS A 467 15.29 -2.41 1.96
C CYS A 467 16.04 -1.98 3.21
N GLU A 468 16.48 -0.72 3.24
CA GLU A 468 17.08 -0.15 4.44
C GLU A 468 16.09 -0.11 5.61
N TYR A 469 16.59 -0.39 6.80
CA TYR A 469 15.89 -0.04 8.03
C TYR A 469 15.94 1.47 8.23
N LEU A 470 14.76 2.07 8.27
CA LEU A 470 14.58 3.48 8.61
C LEU A 470 14.36 3.57 10.12
N ASP A 471 15.26 4.26 10.81
CA ASP A 471 15.14 4.46 12.25
C ASP A 471 14.08 5.51 12.56
N THR A 472 12.83 5.06 12.62
CA THR A 472 11.67 5.93 12.81
C THR A 472 11.74 6.71 14.12
N ALA A 473 11.32 7.97 14.07
CA ALA A 473 11.23 8.87 15.20
C ALA A 473 10.41 8.28 16.34
N THR A 474 10.81 8.61 17.56
CA THR A 474 10.08 8.30 18.79
C THR A 474 9.37 9.55 19.32
N ILE A 475 8.29 9.31 20.07
CA ILE A 475 7.59 10.35 20.81
C ILE A 475 8.50 10.84 21.94
N ASP A 476 8.80 12.14 21.96
CA ASP A 476 9.74 12.75 22.91
C ASP A 476 9.05 13.11 24.23
N ALA A 477 9.74 12.89 25.35
CA ALA A 477 9.31 13.29 26.69
C ALA A 477 9.22 14.82 26.84
N THR A 478 10.09 15.57 26.18
CA THR A 478 10.14 17.05 26.24
C THR A 478 9.01 17.69 25.44
N ALA A 479 8.64 17.09 24.31
CA ALA A 479 7.44 17.45 23.56
C ALA A 479 6.15 17.09 24.32
N ALA A 480 6.15 15.96 25.03
CA ALA A 480 5.02 15.50 25.85
C ALA A 480 4.82 16.28 27.17
N THR A 481 5.78 17.12 27.58
CA THR A 481 5.70 17.91 28.83
C THR A 481 5.45 19.41 28.61
N GLY A 482 5.17 19.82 27.37
CA GLY A 482 4.84 21.19 27.01
C GLY A 482 6.09 22.06 26.83
N GLY A 483 6.63 22.05 25.61
CA GLY A 483 7.67 22.99 25.17
C GLY A 483 7.16 24.42 25.05
N ALA A 484 6.89 25.07 26.19
CA ALA A 484 6.61 26.51 26.29
C ALA A 484 7.90 27.32 26.47
N ALA A 485 8.88 27.13 25.59
CA ALA A 485 10.15 27.86 25.65
C ALA A 485 10.68 28.28 24.27
N ALA A 486 9.82 28.87 23.41
CA ALA A 486 10.22 29.78 22.32
C ALA A 486 9.00 30.30 21.53
N ALA A 487 8.08 31.02 22.16
CA ALA A 487 7.14 31.87 21.40
C ALA A 487 6.64 33.02 22.29
N THR A 488 6.71 34.22 21.71
CA THR A 488 6.47 35.54 22.32
C THR A 488 5.16 35.65 23.09
N ALA A 489 5.26 36.27 24.28
CA ALA A 489 4.17 36.49 25.21
C ALA A 489 3.20 37.57 24.73
N ALA A 490 1.93 37.18 24.48
CA ALA A 490 0.72 37.98 24.77
C ALA A 490 -0.59 37.29 24.34
N ALA A 491 -0.58 36.29 23.44
CA ALA A 491 -1.80 35.64 22.92
C ALA A 491 -1.99 34.17 23.37
N ALA A 492 -1.09 33.63 24.20
CA ALA A 492 -0.93 32.18 24.41
C ALA A 492 -1.75 31.57 25.57
N THR A 493 -2.51 32.36 26.34
CA THR A 493 -2.93 31.90 27.68
C THR A 493 -4.11 30.93 27.69
N ALA A 494 -4.95 30.90 26.65
CA ALA A 494 -6.08 29.95 26.55
C ALA A 494 -5.74 28.68 25.74
N ALA A 495 -4.90 28.81 24.70
CA ALA A 495 -4.44 27.66 23.91
C ALA A 495 -3.41 26.81 24.68
N ALA A 496 -2.58 27.42 25.53
CA ALA A 496 -1.60 26.72 26.36
C ALA A 496 -2.23 25.86 27.46
N THR A 497 -3.41 26.23 27.99
CA THR A 497 -4.10 25.43 29.02
C THR A 497 -4.70 24.16 28.44
N ALA A 498 -5.24 24.22 27.21
CA ALA A 498 -5.71 23.04 26.47
C ALA A 498 -4.55 22.15 25.99
N ALA A 499 -3.45 22.74 25.51
CA ALA A 499 -2.24 22.01 25.12
C ALA A 499 -1.52 21.34 26.31
N GLY A 500 -1.50 22.01 27.48
CA GLY A 500 -0.94 21.46 28.71
C GLY A 500 -1.74 20.28 29.27
N ALA A 501 -3.08 20.29 29.13
CA ALA A 501 -3.91 19.14 29.48
C ALA A 501 -3.73 17.96 28.50
N ALA A 502 -3.66 18.24 27.19
CA ALA A 502 -3.43 17.23 26.15
C ALA A 502 -2.05 16.55 26.23
N CYS A 503 -1.01 17.28 26.65
CA CYS A 503 0.33 16.74 26.89
C CYS A 503 0.34 15.69 28.02
N SER A 504 -0.44 15.91 29.09
CA SER A 504 -0.52 14.94 30.21
C SER A 504 -1.23 13.62 29.84
N LEU A 505 -2.10 13.65 28.83
CA LEU A 505 -2.96 12.53 28.40
C LEU A 505 -2.23 11.41 27.65
N HIS A 506 -0.98 11.65 27.21
CA HIS A 506 -0.22 10.70 26.39
C HIS A 506 1.19 10.43 26.92
N SER A 507 1.44 10.71 28.21
CA SER A 507 2.72 10.44 28.87
C SER A 507 3.15 8.97 28.77
N ASN A 508 2.19 8.04 28.70
CA ASN A 508 2.42 6.61 28.51
C ASN A 508 2.89 6.21 27.10
N LYS A 509 2.93 7.14 26.13
CA LYS A 509 3.39 6.89 24.75
C LYS A 509 4.81 7.38 24.50
N VAL A 510 5.45 8.02 25.48
CA VAL A 510 6.84 8.49 25.37
C VAL A 510 7.79 7.33 25.06
N GLY A 511 8.69 7.53 24.11
CA GLY A 511 9.64 6.50 23.65
C GLY A 511 9.06 5.51 22.64
N HIS A 512 7.77 5.57 22.33
CA HIS A 512 7.18 4.72 21.28
C HIS A 512 7.50 5.28 19.90
N LYS A 513 7.83 4.41 18.95
CA LYS A 513 7.94 4.74 17.52
C LYS A 513 6.56 4.97 16.93
N PHE A 514 6.44 5.85 15.96
CA PHE A 514 5.16 6.16 15.30
C PHE A 514 5.30 6.22 13.78
N GLU A 515 4.22 5.89 13.07
CA GLU A 515 4.10 6.11 11.63
C GLU A 515 2.84 6.93 11.34
N LEU A 516 2.84 7.73 10.28
CA LEU A 516 1.69 8.53 9.87
C LEU A 516 0.89 7.78 8.82
N ARG A 517 -0.41 8.05 8.75
CA ARG A 517 -1.28 7.62 7.65
C ARG A 517 -1.92 8.82 6.99
N ILE A 518 -1.59 9.04 5.72
CA ILE A 518 -2.21 10.07 4.87
C ILE A 518 -3.11 9.36 3.85
N VAL A 519 -4.41 9.61 3.89
CA VAL A 519 -5.34 9.01 2.92
C VAL A 519 -5.49 9.93 1.73
N VAL A 520 -5.01 9.50 0.56
CA VAL A 520 -5.30 10.19 -0.69
C VAL A 520 -6.57 9.61 -1.29
N TYR A 521 -7.53 10.45 -1.67
CA TYR A 521 -8.80 10.03 -2.23
C TYR A 521 -9.23 10.91 -3.40
N ARG A 522 -10.07 10.36 -4.27
CA ARG A 522 -10.66 11.08 -5.40
C ARG A 522 -11.88 11.87 -4.96
N CYS A 523 -11.90 13.16 -5.27
CA CYS A 523 -13.04 14.06 -5.14
C CYS A 523 -13.38 14.60 -6.54
N GLY A 524 -14.32 13.96 -7.24
CA GLY A 524 -14.69 14.35 -8.60
C GLY A 524 -13.55 14.16 -9.61
N SER A 525 -12.99 15.27 -10.10
CA SER A 525 -11.84 15.33 -11.02
C SER A 525 -10.52 15.68 -10.31
N GLU A 526 -10.51 15.68 -8.98
CA GLU A 526 -9.34 16.04 -8.17
C GLU A 526 -8.94 14.89 -7.24
N LEU A 527 -7.69 14.89 -6.81
CA LEU A 527 -7.17 14.14 -5.68
C LEU A 527 -6.98 15.08 -4.49
N ARG A 528 -7.32 14.59 -3.29
CA ARG A 528 -7.15 15.32 -2.02
C ARG A 528 -6.52 14.41 -0.97
N ALA A 529 -5.76 14.99 -0.04
CA ALA A 529 -5.19 14.27 1.10
C ALA A 529 -6.03 14.47 2.36
N PHE A 530 -6.19 13.42 3.16
CA PHE A 530 -6.69 13.47 4.52
C PHE A 530 -5.61 12.95 5.47
N PRO A 531 -4.97 13.80 6.29
CA PRO A 531 -4.05 13.34 7.32
C PRO A 531 -4.84 12.61 8.41
N SER A 532 -4.85 11.28 8.36
CA SER A 532 -5.79 10.47 9.15
C SER A 532 -5.31 10.30 10.59
N ILE A 533 -4.21 9.58 10.79
CA ILE A 533 -3.78 9.13 12.10
C ILE A 533 -2.27 8.98 12.17
N ALA A 534 -1.70 9.20 13.36
CA ALA A 534 -0.44 8.57 13.74
C ALA A 534 -0.75 7.23 14.40
N LYS A 535 -0.10 6.18 13.90
CA LYS A 535 -0.12 4.83 14.47
C LYS A 535 1.08 4.70 15.39
N VAL A 536 0.83 4.42 16.65
CA VAL A 536 1.85 4.33 17.70
C VAL A 536 2.18 2.86 17.95
N ALA A 537 3.47 2.54 18.06
CA ALA A 537 3.92 1.19 18.38
C ALA A 537 3.37 0.74 19.73
N ARG A 538 3.20 -0.57 19.92
CA ARG A 538 2.62 -1.09 21.16
C ARG A 538 3.55 -0.91 22.36
N GLU A 539 4.84 -1.14 22.15
CA GLU A 539 5.86 -1.04 23.20
C GLU A 539 6.82 0.10 22.86
N ALA A 540 7.37 0.74 23.91
CA ALA A 540 8.44 1.70 23.74
C ALA A 540 9.66 1.04 23.08
N PHE A 541 10.41 1.82 22.32
CA PHE A 541 11.64 1.33 21.71
C PHE A 541 12.72 1.12 22.78
N ASP A 542 13.33 -0.07 22.77
CA ASP A 542 14.44 -0.43 23.63
C ASP A 542 15.72 -0.57 22.79
N PRO A 543 16.69 0.34 22.91
CA PRO A 543 17.96 0.25 22.20
C PRO A 543 18.77 -1.01 22.52
N HIS A 544 18.55 -1.64 23.69
CA HIS A 544 19.21 -2.89 24.07
C HIS A 544 18.56 -4.12 23.43
N ASN A 545 17.33 -3.98 22.91
CA ASN A 545 16.61 -5.01 22.19
C ASN A 545 16.04 -4.45 20.86
N PRO A 546 16.92 -4.04 19.93
CA PRO A 546 16.52 -3.26 18.77
C PRO A 546 15.71 -4.05 17.75
N ASP A 547 15.66 -5.39 17.83
CA ASP A 547 14.87 -6.25 16.94
C ASP A 547 13.51 -6.70 17.52
N ASN A 548 13.10 -6.12 18.66
CA ASN A 548 11.76 -6.31 19.20
C ASN A 548 10.69 -5.75 18.25
N LYS A 549 10.09 -6.62 17.43
CA LYS A 549 9.06 -6.24 16.44
C LYS A 549 7.89 -5.45 17.02
N LYS A 550 7.60 -5.58 18.32
CA LYS A 550 6.48 -4.91 19.00
C LYS A 550 6.69 -3.40 19.14
N SER A 551 7.94 -2.95 19.10
CA SER A 551 8.30 -1.52 19.07
C SER A 551 8.57 -1.01 17.65
N LEU A 552 8.71 -1.90 16.66
CA LEU A 552 9.08 -1.56 15.27
C LEU A 552 7.92 -1.64 14.25
N ILE A 553 6.91 -2.48 14.49
CA ILE A 553 5.79 -2.68 13.57
C ILE A 553 4.53 -2.04 14.15
N ASN A 554 4.02 -1.01 13.48
CA ASN A 554 2.90 -0.21 13.95
C ASN A 554 1.56 -0.73 13.41
N ASN A 555 1.33 -2.05 13.51
CA ASN A 555 0.08 -2.67 13.06
C ASN A 555 -1.01 -2.65 14.14
N ILE A 556 -1.96 -1.73 13.99
CA ILE A 556 -3.05 -1.51 14.94
C ILE A 556 -3.90 -2.76 15.21
N THR A 557 -4.25 -3.49 14.15
CA THR A 557 -5.09 -4.69 14.27
C THR A 557 -4.39 -5.78 15.07
N THR A 558 -3.10 -6.03 14.81
CA THR A 558 -2.29 -6.99 15.56
C THR A 558 -2.11 -6.52 17.00
N SER A 559 -1.77 -5.25 17.22
CA SER A 559 -1.60 -4.67 18.56
C SER A 559 -2.87 -4.81 19.41
N ALA A 560 -4.03 -4.44 18.86
CA ALA A 560 -5.33 -4.56 19.55
C ALA A 560 -5.69 -6.01 19.87
N LYS A 561 -5.41 -6.95 18.95
CA LYS A 561 -5.64 -8.38 19.19
C LYS A 561 -4.79 -8.90 20.34
N GLU A 562 -3.48 -8.63 20.30
CA GLU A 562 -2.54 -9.22 21.24
C GLU A 562 -2.58 -8.58 22.64
N THR A 563 -3.05 -7.34 22.76
CA THR A 563 -3.25 -6.66 24.05
C THR A 563 -4.66 -6.77 24.59
N ALA A 564 -5.60 -7.27 23.79
CA ALA A 564 -7.04 -7.17 24.02
C ALA A 564 -7.55 -5.74 24.26
N GLN A 565 -6.79 -4.71 23.88
CA GLN A 565 -7.20 -3.31 23.94
C GLN A 565 -7.97 -2.89 22.68
N SER A 566 -8.64 -1.73 22.76
CA SER A 566 -9.20 -1.08 21.57
C SER A 566 -8.07 -0.64 20.64
N GLY A 567 -8.27 -0.74 19.32
CA GLY A 567 -7.28 -0.24 18.36
C GLY A 567 -7.09 1.27 18.45
N GLN A 568 -8.11 2.00 18.92
CA GLN A 568 -8.02 3.44 19.22
C GLN A 568 -6.88 3.79 20.18
N GLU A 569 -6.52 2.90 21.12
CA GLU A 569 -5.42 3.14 22.07
C GLU A 569 -4.06 3.31 21.37
N PHE A 570 -3.94 2.86 20.13
CA PHE A 570 -2.73 2.94 19.32
C PHE A 570 -2.81 4.03 18.24
N LEU A 571 -3.84 4.87 18.26
CA LEU A 571 -4.12 5.90 17.27
C LEU A 571 -4.10 7.30 17.89
N LEU A 572 -3.55 8.26 17.15
CA LEU A 572 -3.66 9.68 17.47
C LEU A 572 -4.14 10.44 16.22
N PRO A 573 -5.09 11.40 16.32
CA PRO A 573 -5.58 12.19 15.19
C PRO A 573 -4.51 13.16 14.66
N LEU A 574 -4.26 13.21 13.34
CA LEU A 574 -3.18 14.05 12.80
C LEU A 574 -3.52 15.53 12.62
N CYS A 575 -4.78 15.87 12.32
CA CYS A 575 -5.24 17.25 12.37
C CYS A 575 -5.55 17.63 13.81
N ASN A 576 -4.65 17.41 14.75
CA ASN A 576 -4.82 17.82 16.14
C ASN A 576 -3.56 18.55 16.60
N PRO A 577 -3.65 19.83 17.03
CA PRO A 577 -2.47 20.60 17.44
C PRO A 577 -1.67 19.94 18.57
N GLY A 578 -2.35 19.28 19.51
CA GLY A 578 -1.70 18.54 20.60
C GLY A 578 -0.93 17.34 20.10
N THR A 579 -1.53 16.55 19.20
CA THR A 579 -0.84 15.42 18.55
C THR A 579 0.36 15.90 17.73
N LEU A 580 0.21 16.94 16.92
CA LEU A 580 1.32 17.49 16.13
C LEU A 580 2.49 17.95 17.00
N SER A 581 2.19 18.68 18.08
CA SER A 581 3.20 19.07 19.07
C SER A 581 3.89 17.85 19.70
N LEU A 582 3.12 16.82 20.08
CA LEU A 582 3.64 15.59 20.68
C LEU A 582 4.59 14.83 19.74
N LEU A 583 4.26 14.79 18.44
CA LEU A 583 5.08 14.12 17.42
C LEU A 583 6.28 14.97 16.97
N GLY A 584 6.30 16.26 17.31
CA GLY A 584 7.29 17.21 16.82
C GLY A 584 7.13 17.52 15.34
N ILE A 585 5.89 17.55 14.85
CA ILE A 585 5.55 17.85 13.45
C ILE A 585 4.85 19.21 13.40
N SER A 586 5.38 20.14 12.61
CA SER A 586 4.74 21.42 12.37
C SER A 586 3.56 21.31 11.41
N ARG A 587 2.66 22.31 11.45
CA ARG A 587 1.55 22.42 10.49
C ARG A 587 2.05 22.55 9.05
N GLY A 588 3.18 23.25 8.84
CA GLY A 588 3.81 23.42 7.53
C GLY A 588 4.30 22.10 6.95
N GLU A 589 5.03 21.30 7.76
CA GLU A 589 5.47 19.96 7.35
C GLU A 589 4.30 19.04 7.03
N LEU A 590 3.21 19.07 7.83
CA LEU A 590 2.01 18.28 7.53
C LEU A 590 1.38 18.69 6.20
N ALA A 591 1.27 19.99 5.92
CA ALA A 591 0.70 20.50 4.67
C ALA A 591 1.58 20.12 3.46
N GLU A 592 2.90 20.29 3.57
CA GLU A 592 3.85 19.89 2.52
C GLU A 592 3.80 18.38 2.27
N LEU A 593 3.78 17.56 3.31
CA LEU A 593 3.62 16.11 3.20
C LEU A 593 2.32 15.75 2.47
N CYS A 594 1.19 16.35 2.84
CA CYS A 594 -0.09 16.09 2.20
C CYS A 594 -0.09 16.48 0.71
N ALA A 595 0.53 17.60 0.34
CA ALA A 595 0.71 18.01 -1.05
C ALA A 595 1.64 17.04 -1.82
N ALA A 596 2.74 16.62 -1.21
CA ALA A 596 3.65 15.63 -1.78
C ALA A 596 2.92 14.30 -2.04
N CYS A 597 2.10 13.84 -1.09
CA CYS A 597 1.31 12.62 -1.21
C CYS A 597 0.32 12.65 -2.38
N THR A 598 -0.42 13.75 -2.58
CA THR A 598 -1.39 13.85 -3.69
C THR A 598 -0.70 13.99 -5.03
N ARG A 599 0.41 14.73 -5.12
CA ARG A 599 1.23 14.84 -6.34
C ARG A 599 1.88 13.51 -6.70
N PHE A 600 2.37 12.77 -5.72
CA PHE A 600 2.90 11.43 -5.93
C PHE A 600 1.80 10.47 -6.44
N MET A 601 0.63 10.43 -5.78
CA MET A 601 -0.47 9.58 -6.25
C MET A 601 -1.01 10.00 -7.61
N ARG A 602 -0.98 11.31 -7.92
CA ARG A 602 -1.30 11.82 -9.24
C ARG A 602 -0.37 11.24 -10.31
N PHE A 603 0.94 11.26 -10.04
CA PHE A 603 1.95 10.61 -10.87
C PHE A 603 1.71 9.10 -11.01
N VAL A 604 1.34 8.40 -9.94
CA VAL A 604 0.99 6.97 -10.03
C VAL A 604 -0.19 6.74 -10.99
N VAL A 605 -1.23 7.57 -10.93
CA VAL A 605 -2.37 7.48 -11.86
C VAL A 605 -1.94 7.77 -13.31
N ASP A 606 -1.04 8.72 -13.53
CA ASP A 606 -0.45 8.97 -14.85
C ASP A 606 0.30 7.74 -15.37
N GLN A 607 1.13 7.10 -14.53
CA GLN A 607 1.85 5.89 -14.92
C GLN A 607 0.91 4.72 -15.24
N VAL A 608 -0.21 4.59 -14.53
CA VAL A 608 -1.22 3.56 -14.83
C VAL A 608 -1.83 3.76 -16.20
N GLN A 609 -2.09 5.01 -16.59
CA GLN A 609 -2.67 5.33 -17.90
C GLN A 609 -1.64 5.23 -19.03
N ASP A 610 -0.45 5.79 -18.81
CA ASP A 610 0.57 5.95 -19.85
C ASP A 610 1.41 4.67 -20.02
N ASN A 611 1.59 3.91 -18.94
CA ASN A 611 2.42 2.70 -18.89
C ASN A 611 1.69 1.53 -18.19
N PRO A 612 0.49 1.13 -18.64
CA PRO A 612 -0.32 0.09 -17.98
C PRO A 612 0.43 -1.25 -17.81
N GLY A 613 1.34 -1.58 -18.73
CA GLY A 613 2.17 -2.78 -18.64
C GLY A 613 3.06 -2.86 -17.39
N LEU A 614 3.46 -1.72 -16.80
CA LEU A 614 4.21 -1.69 -15.53
C LEU A 614 3.40 -2.27 -14.36
N PHE A 615 2.07 -2.21 -14.47
CA PHE A 615 1.13 -2.71 -13.48
C PHE A 615 0.56 -4.09 -13.85
N GLY A 616 1.10 -4.72 -14.90
CA GLY A 616 0.58 -5.97 -15.47
C GLY A 616 -0.76 -5.80 -16.18
N LEU A 617 -1.18 -4.57 -16.49
CA LEU A 617 -2.44 -4.29 -17.17
C LEU A 617 -2.27 -4.40 -18.70
N PRO A 618 -3.35 -4.72 -19.44
CA PRO A 618 -3.34 -4.68 -20.90
C PRO A 618 -3.03 -3.26 -21.39
N ALA A 619 -2.32 -3.15 -22.51
CA ALA A 619 -2.10 -1.87 -23.17
C ALA A 619 -3.45 -1.18 -23.44
N ALA A 620 -3.48 0.15 -23.33
CA ALA A 620 -4.68 0.92 -23.65
C ALA A 620 -5.19 0.52 -25.04
N ASN A 621 -6.40 -0.05 -25.10
CA ASN A 621 -6.96 -0.47 -26.36
C ASN A 621 -7.34 0.79 -27.15
N PRO A 622 -6.75 1.06 -28.33
CA PRO A 622 -7.04 2.28 -29.11
C PRO A 622 -8.50 2.38 -29.61
N GLU A 623 -9.32 1.36 -29.37
CA GLU A 623 -10.78 1.44 -29.56
C GLU A 623 -11.52 2.14 -28.42
N TYR A 624 -10.98 2.17 -27.19
CA TYR A 624 -11.59 2.87 -26.05
C TYR A 624 -11.40 4.39 -26.11
N GLU A 625 -10.35 4.88 -26.77
CA GLU A 625 -10.16 6.32 -27.04
C GLU A 625 -11.09 6.86 -28.15
N ARG A 626 -11.76 5.97 -28.89
CA ARG A 626 -12.68 6.34 -29.97
C ARG A 626 -14.16 6.32 -29.56
N ARG A 627 -14.49 5.95 -28.32
CA ARG A 627 -15.85 5.98 -27.76
C ARG A 627 -15.91 6.99 -26.63
#